data_AF-A0A7Z9GXX8-F1
#
_entry.id   AF-A0A7Z9GXX8-F1
#
_cell.length_a   1.000
_cell.length_b   1.000
_cell.length_c   1.000
_cell.angle_alpha   90.00
_cell.angle_beta   90.00
_cell.angle_gamma   90.00
#
_symmetry.space_group_name_H-M   'P 1'
#
loop_
_entity.id
_entity.type
_entity.pdbx_description
1 polymer ?
#
loop_
_entity_poly.entity_id
_entity_poly.type
_entity_poly.pdbx_seq_one_letter_code
_entity_poly.pdbx_strand_id
1 'polypeptide(L)'
;MKRWTWKYGVWILLYVGMIATIVLLLLRVQQQVQNDTLDPETQQHWDQWVETAREQASGDGPVQRRVPQSKNPPLSMLMDQYFLICLVTSCILATTLFLTLVFMIQGSYNAGRSVIEQASEKLEHEQ
;
A
#
# COMPACT_ATOMS: atom_id res chain seq x y z
N MET A 1 -3.07 31.65 20.78
CA MET A 1 -2.27 30.76 19.91
C MET A 1 -2.79 29.31 19.77
N LYS A 2 -3.72 28.82 20.62
CA LYS A 2 -4.13 27.38 20.68
C LYS A 2 -5.26 26.94 19.71
N ARG A 3 -6.01 27.87 19.09
CA ARG A 3 -7.17 27.53 18.23
C ARG A 3 -6.81 27.15 16.79
N TRP A 4 -5.61 27.52 16.33
CA TRP A 4 -5.19 27.32 14.94
C TRP A 4 -4.67 25.89 14.70
N THR A 5 -3.91 25.33 15.65
CA THR A 5 -3.40 23.95 15.62
C THR A 5 -4.50 22.90 15.70
N TRP A 6 -5.66 23.23 16.29
CA TRP A 6 -6.78 22.29 16.41
C TRP A 6 -7.41 21.96 15.05
N LYS A 7 -7.53 22.96 14.15
CA LYS A 7 -8.04 22.71 12.79
C LYS A 7 -7.13 21.75 12.02
N TYR A 8 -5.82 21.97 12.06
CA TYR A 8 -4.86 21.07 11.41
C TYR A 8 -4.80 19.69 12.08
N GLY A 9 -4.95 19.62 13.40
CA GLY A 9 -5.02 18.35 14.13
C GLY A 9 -6.21 17.49 13.71
N VAL A 10 -7.40 18.09 13.52
CA VAL A 10 -8.58 17.37 13.02
C VAL A 10 -8.35 16.85 11.59
N TRP A 11 -7.76 17.64 10.71
CA TRP A 11 -7.45 17.21 9.34
C TRP A 11 -6.42 16.09 9.29
N ILE A 12 -5.37 16.15 10.12
CA ILE A 12 -4.38 15.06 10.24
C ILE A 12 -5.05 13.80 10.77
N LEU A 13 -5.90 13.92 11.79
CA LEU A 13 -6.60 12.78 12.38
C LEU A 13 -7.58 12.14 11.37
N LEU A 14 -8.27 12.95 10.57
CA LEU A 14 -9.12 12.48 9.47
C LEU A 14 -8.30 11.76 8.39
N TYR A 15 -7.15 12.29 8.01
CA TYR A 15 -6.25 11.66 7.03
C TYR A 15 -5.71 10.32 7.54
N VAL A 16 -5.22 10.29 8.77
CA VAL A 16 -4.75 9.05 9.43
C VAL A 16 -5.90 8.05 9.55
N GLY A 17 -7.10 8.51 9.91
CA GLY A 17 -8.30 7.69 9.96
C GLY A 17 -8.67 7.10 8.60
N MET A 18 -8.59 7.88 7.53
CA MET A 18 -8.83 7.43 6.15
C MET A 18 -7.82 6.36 5.73
N ILE A 19 -6.52 6.60 5.94
CA ILE A 19 -5.46 5.63 5.64
C ILE A 19 -5.65 4.35 6.47
N ALA A 20 -5.90 4.49 7.77
CA ALA A 20 -6.16 3.35 8.65
C ALA A 20 -7.39 2.55 8.19
N THR A 21 -8.45 3.22 7.75
CA THR A 21 -9.66 2.56 7.23
C THR A 21 -9.35 1.76 5.95
N ILE A 22 -8.59 2.34 5.01
CA ILE A 22 -8.17 1.66 3.78
C ILE A 22 -7.31 0.44 4.10
N VAL A 23 -6.34 0.59 5.00
CA VAL A 23 -5.46 -0.51 5.44
C VAL A 23 -6.28 -1.62 6.10
N LEU A 24 -7.20 -1.29 7.01
CA LEU A 24 -8.05 -2.28 7.68
C LEU A 24 -8.98 -3.01 6.71
N LEU A 25 -9.52 -2.32 5.70
CA LEU A 25 -10.31 -2.95 4.64
C LEU A 25 -9.47 -3.95 3.83
N LEU A 26 -8.26 -3.57 3.43
CA LEU A 26 -7.35 -4.46 2.69
C LEU A 26 -6.94 -5.68 3.52
N LEU A 27 -6.68 -5.50 4.82
CA LEU A 27 -6.39 -6.61 5.73
C LEU A 27 -7.60 -7.55 5.90
N ARG A 28 -8.83 -7.03 5.92
CA ARG A 28 -10.03 -7.89 5.93
C ARG A 28 -10.17 -8.71 4.66
N VAL A 29 -9.91 -8.11 3.50
CA VAL A 29 -9.95 -8.82 2.21
C VAL A 29 -8.88 -9.92 2.19
N GLN A 30 -7.67 -9.61 2.66
CA GLN A 30 -6.60 -10.59 2.80
C GLN A 30 -7.01 -11.77 3.71
N GLN A 31 -7.60 -11.49 4.87
CA GLN A 31 -8.08 -12.53 5.79
C GLN A 31 -9.18 -13.40 5.15
N GLN A 32 -10.08 -12.79 4.39
CA GLN A 32 -11.12 -13.53 3.66
C GLN A 32 -10.51 -14.46 2.61
N VAL A 33 -9.57 -13.96 1.80
CA VAL A 33 -8.87 -14.75 0.78
C VAL A 33 -8.04 -15.88 1.41
N GLN A 34 -7.40 -15.63 2.57
CA GLN A 34 -6.66 -16.67 3.29
C GLN A 34 -7.59 -17.77 3.79
N ASN A 35 -8.76 -17.44 4.31
CA ASN A 35 -9.74 -18.44 4.73
C ASN A 35 -10.20 -19.33 3.56
N ASP A 36 -10.43 -18.74 2.39
CA ASP A 36 -10.81 -19.49 1.19
C ASP A 36 -9.65 -20.35 0.65
N THR A 37 -8.40 -19.89 0.79
CA THR A 37 -7.20 -20.62 0.33
C THR A 37 -6.74 -21.72 1.29
N LEU A 38 -7.09 -21.61 2.58
CA LEU A 38 -6.84 -22.63 3.61
C LEU A 38 -7.86 -23.76 3.61
N ASP A 39 -8.83 -23.73 2.69
CA ASP A 39 -9.80 -24.80 2.53
C ASP A 39 -9.07 -26.14 2.28
N PRO A 40 -9.34 -27.20 3.06
CA PRO A 40 -8.71 -28.51 2.90
C PRO A 40 -8.76 -29.06 1.47
N GLU A 41 -9.75 -28.69 0.67
CA GLU A 41 -9.83 -29.05 -0.76
C GLU A 41 -8.65 -28.47 -1.57
N THR A 42 -8.27 -27.22 -1.31
CA THR A 42 -7.14 -26.56 -1.98
C THR A 42 -5.79 -27.19 -1.59
N GLN A 43 -5.65 -27.63 -0.33
CA GLN A 43 -4.47 -28.38 0.10
C GLN A 43 -4.40 -29.77 -0.55
N GLN A 44 -5.53 -30.48 -0.67
CA GLN A 44 -5.59 -31.77 -1.35
C GLN A 44 -5.22 -31.68 -2.83
N HIS A 45 -5.68 -30.64 -3.54
CA HIS A 45 -5.28 -30.40 -4.92
C HIS A 45 -3.78 -30.10 -5.04
N TRP A 46 -3.20 -29.36 -4.09
CA TRP A 46 -1.76 -29.11 -4.06
C TRP A 46 -0.97 -30.40 -3.84
N ASP A 47 -1.37 -31.23 -2.87
CA ASP A 47 -0.70 -32.50 -2.57
C ASP A 47 -0.77 -33.47 -3.76
N GLN A 48 -1.91 -33.54 -4.43
CA GLN A 48 -2.07 -34.33 -5.66
C GLN A 48 -1.15 -33.84 -6.79
N TRP A 49 -1.03 -32.52 -6.97
CA TRP A 49 -0.12 -31.95 -7.96
C TRP A 49 1.35 -32.22 -7.62
N VAL A 50 1.74 -32.14 -6.35
CA VAL A 50 3.10 -32.47 -5.89
C VAL A 50 3.40 -33.95 -6.13
N GLU A 51 2.45 -34.85 -5.89
CA GLU A 51 2.63 -36.28 -6.14
C GLU A 51 2.77 -36.58 -7.64
N THR A 52 1.93 -35.98 -8.49
CA THR A 52 2.07 -36.09 -9.96
C THR A 52 3.41 -35.52 -10.44
N ALA A 53 3.88 -34.42 -9.85
CA ALA A 53 5.18 -33.84 -10.17
C ALA A 53 6.35 -34.74 -9.71
N ARG A 54 6.20 -35.47 -8.61
CA ARG A 54 7.18 -36.46 -8.12
C ARG A 54 7.26 -37.67 -9.05
N GLU A 55 6.12 -38.18 -9.51
CA GLU A 55 6.06 -39.25 -10.52
C GLU A 55 6.78 -38.83 -11.82
N GLN A 56 6.51 -37.61 -12.31
CA GLN A 56 7.17 -37.02 -13.49
C GLN A 56 8.68 -36.75 -13.30
N ALA A 57 9.13 -36.57 -12.06
CA ALA A 57 10.55 -36.43 -11.74
C ALA A 57 11.29 -37.78 -11.72
N SER A 58 10.55 -38.89 -11.53
CA SER A 58 11.11 -40.23 -11.30
C SER A 58 11.26 -41.10 -12.56
N GLY A 59 10.70 -40.72 -13.71
CA GLY A 59 10.82 -41.55 -14.92
C GLY A 59 10.35 -40.92 -16.25
N ASP A 60 11.23 -41.04 -17.24
CA ASP A 60 11.03 -41.10 -18.71
C ASP A 60 10.09 -40.08 -19.40
N GLY A 61 10.43 -38.79 -19.27
CA GLY A 61 9.92 -37.73 -20.14
C GLY A 61 11.04 -36.80 -20.59
N PRO A 62 10.91 -36.11 -21.74
CA PRO A 62 11.97 -35.23 -22.28
C PRO A 62 12.30 -34.04 -21.39
N VAL A 63 11.49 -33.76 -20.35
CA VAL A 63 11.72 -32.70 -19.37
C VAL A 63 11.62 -33.29 -17.96
N GLN A 64 12.77 -33.43 -17.30
CA GLN A 64 12.81 -33.72 -15.86
C GLN A 64 12.34 -32.50 -15.09
N ARG A 65 11.17 -32.60 -14.44
CA ARG A 65 10.68 -31.56 -13.53
C ARG A 65 11.26 -31.76 -12.14
N ARG A 66 11.67 -30.67 -11.50
CA ARG A 66 12.22 -30.70 -10.14
C ARG A 66 11.07 -30.76 -9.14
N VAL A 67 11.17 -31.65 -8.15
CA VAL A 67 10.16 -31.75 -7.10
C VAL A 67 10.10 -30.42 -6.32
N PRO A 68 8.92 -29.81 -6.16
CA PRO A 68 8.74 -28.61 -5.35
C PRO A 68 9.14 -28.91 -3.89
N GLN A 69 9.97 -28.06 -3.30
CA GLN A 69 10.38 -28.22 -1.89
C GLN A 69 9.46 -27.47 -0.91
N SER A 70 8.51 -26.68 -1.39
CA SER A 70 7.62 -25.90 -0.52
C SER A 70 6.49 -26.76 0.02
N LYS A 71 6.42 -26.83 1.36
CA LYS A 71 5.36 -27.57 2.09
C LYS A 71 3.97 -26.93 1.93
N ASN A 72 3.92 -25.65 1.59
CA ASN A 72 2.69 -24.89 1.39
C ASN A 72 2.60 -24.39 -0.06
N PRO A 73 1.38 -24.17 -0.59
CA PRO A 73 1.19 -23.58 -1.91
C PRO A 73 1.82 -22.18 -1.98
N PRO A 74 2.46 -21.81 -3.10
CA PRO A 74 3.22 -20.56 -3.22
C PRO A 74 2.34 -19.30 -3.05
N LEU A 75 1.05 -19.41 -3.37
CA LEU A 75 0.09 -18.33 -3.22
C LEU A 75 -0.13 -17.96 -1.73
N SER A 76 -0.15 -18.96 -0.83
CA SER A 76 -0.34 -18.69 0.60
C SER A 76 0.87 -17.99 1.20
N MET A 77 2.08 -18.37 0.78
CA MET A 77 3.33 -17.73 1.22
C MET A 77 3.43 -16.28 0.73
N LEU A 78 2.99 -16.00 -0.50
CA LEU A 78 2.94 -14.63 -1.05
C LEU A 78 1.95 -13.74 -0.30
N MET A 79 0.75 -14.26 -0.03
CA MET A 79 -0.30 -13.53 0.67
C MET A 79 0.02 -13.31 2.14
N ASP A 80 0.77 -14.20 2.79
CA ASP A 80 1.13 -14.07 4.20
C ASP A 80 2.31 -13.12 4.42
N GLN A 81 3.44 -13.34 3.74
CA GLN A 81 4.69 -12.64 4.06
C GLN A 81 4.88 -11.31 3.30
N TYR A 82 4.44 -11.23 2.04
CA TYR A 82 4.78 -10.08 1.18
C TYR A 82 3.66 -9.04 1.06
N PHE A 83 2.41 -9.42 1.34
CA PHE A 83 1.27 -8.52 1.25
C PHE A 83 1.43 -7.28 2.15
N LEU A 84 1.81 -7.50 3.41
CA LEU A 84 1.94 -6.43 4.39
C LEU A 84 3.07 -5.47 4.03
N ILE A 85 4.20 -5.99 3.54
CA ILE A 85 5.35 -5.17 3.13
C ILE A 85 5.03 -4.31 1.90
N CYS A 86 4.35 -4.87 0.90
CA CYS A 86 3.90 -4.12 -0.27
C CYS A 86 2.90 -3.03 0.13
N LEU A 87 1.96 -3.35 1.02
CA LEU A 87 0.94 -2.43 1.51
C LEU A 87 1.54 -1.26 2.30
N VAL A 88 2.47 -1.54 3.21
CA VAL A 88 3.17 -0.50 3.99
C VAL A 88 4.01 0.38 3.07
N THR A 89 4.75 -0.20 2.13
CA THR A 89 5.57 0.55 1.18
C THR A 89 4.71 1.48 0.31
N SER A 90 3.57 0.99 -0.16
CA SER A 90 2.60 1.79 -0.92
C SER A 90 2.02 2.93 -0.07
N CYS A 91 1.67 2.67 1.20
CA CYS A 91 1.18 3.71 2.10
C CYS A 91 2.24 4.80 2.36
N ILE A 92 3.49 4.41 2.55
CA ILE A 92 4.61 5.35 2.72
C ILE A 92 4.74 6.23 1.47
N LEU A 93 4.78 5.60 0.28
CA LEU A 93 4.91 6.32 -0.98
C LEU A 93 3.75 7.30 -1.20
N ALA A 94 2.51 6.86 -0.96
CA ALA A 94 1.32 7.70 -1.05
C ALA A 94 1.37 8.87 -0.06
N THR A 95 1.86 8.65 1.16
CA THR A 95 2.03 9.69 2.17
C THR A 95 3.10 10.71 1.73
N THR A 96 4.23 10.24 1.21
CA THR A 96 5.28 11.10 0.67
C THR A 96 4.75 11.97 -0.47
N LEU A 97 4.04 11.39 -1.44
CA LEU A 97 3.39 12.11 -2.54
C LEU A 97 2.39 13.15 -2.05
N PHE A 98 1.60 12.81 -1.04
CA PHE A 98 0.66 13.75 -0.46
C PHE A 98 1.36 14.93 0.21
N LEU A 99 2.41 14.67 0.98
CA LEU A 99 3.18 15.72 1.64
C LEU A 99 3.86 16.64 0.62
N THR A 100 4.47 16.11 -0.44
CA THR A 100 5.11 16.92 -1.47
C THR A 100 4.11 17.85 -2.17
N LEU A 101 2.91 17.35 -2.48
CA LEU A 101 1.82 18.17 -3.05
C LEU A 101 1.37 19.26 -2.08
N VAL A 102 1.19 18.95 -0.79
CA VAL A 102 0.81 19.94 0.22
C VAL A 102 1.88 21.04 0.35
N PHE A 103 3.16 20.67 0.39
CA PHE A 103 4.27 21.63 0.44
C PHE A 103 4.31 22.52 -0.81
N MET A 104 4.13 21.94 -1.99
CA MET A 104 4.09 22.68 -3.25
C MET A 104 2.93 23.70 -3.27
N ILE A 105 1.74 23.27 -2.85
CA ILE A 105 0.54 24.11 -2.81
C ILE A 105 0.72 25.25 -1.79
N GLN A 106 1.24 24.96 -0.60
CA GLN A 106 1.54 25.99 0.40
C GLN A 106 2.58 27.00 -0.10
N GLY A 107 3.62 26.52 -0.80
CA GLY A 107 4.60 27.39 -1.45
C GLY A 107 3.97 28.33 -2.47
N SER A 108 3.10 27.80 -3.35
CA SER A 108 2.40 28.58 -4.36
C SER A 108 1.50 29.67 -3.76
N TYR A 109 0.70 29.33 -2.75
CA TYR A 109 -0.18 30.30 -2.09
C TYR A 109 0.59 31.40 -1.35
N ASN A 110 1.69 31.05 -0.67
CA ASN A 110 2.52 32.04 0.03
C ASN A 110 3.27 32.97 -0.94
N ALA A 111 3.76 32.45 -2.07
CA ALA A 111 4.40 33.25 -3.11
C ALA A 111 3.43 34.24 -3.79
N GLY A 112 2.17 33.82 -4.02
CA GLY A 112 1.14 34.71 -4.57
C GLY A 112 0.82 35.90 -3.65
N ARG A 113 0.82 35.68 -2.32
CA ARG A 113 0.53 36.73 -1.35
C ARG A 113 1.61 37.83 -1.32
N SER A 114 2.89 37.44 -1.35
CA SER A 114 4.00 38.41 -1.32
C SER A 114 4.04 39.31 -2.56
N VAL A 115 3.64 38.78 -3.73
CA VAL A 115 3.62 39.58 -4.97
C VAL A 115 2.50 40.63 -4.94
N ILE A 116 1.32 40.28 -4.39
CA ILE A 116 0.20 41.21 -4.26
C ILE A 116 0.53 42.33 -3.26
N GLU A 117 1.17 41.99 -2.13
CA GLU A 117 1.57 42.95 -1.10
C GLU A 117 2.60 43.95 -1.61
N GLN A 118 3.59 43.49 -2.40
CA GLN A 118 4.53 44.37 -3.08
C GLN A 118 3.87 45.26 -4.14
N ALA A 119 2.90 44.73 -4.89
CA ALA A 119 2.18 45.51 -5.89
C ALA A 119 1.33 46.63 -5.26
N SER A 120 0.72 46.39 -4.10
CA SER A 120 -0.03 47.43 -3.38
C SER A 120 0.87 48.52 -2.80
N GLU A 121 2.00 48.14 -2.20
CA GLU A 121 2.94 49.11 -1.59
C GLU A 121 3.57 50.03 -2.65
N LYS A 122 3.81 49.48 -3.85
CA LYS A 122 4.30 50.26 -5.00
C LYS A 122 3.28 51.27 -5.53
N LEU A 123 1.99 50.96 -5.44
CA LEU A 123 0.91 51.86 -5.87
C LEU A 123 0.66 53.00 -4.86
N GLU A 124 0.85 52.76 -3.56
CA GLU A 124 0.78 53.82 -2.53
C GLU A 124 1.94 54.81 -2.63
N HIS A 125 3.13 54.37 -3.04
CA HIS A 125 4.28 55.26 -3.20
C HIS A 125 4.28 56.11 -4.48
N GLU A 126 3.43 55.79 -5.46
CA GLU A 126 3.26 56.58 -6.70
C GLU A 126 2.08 57.59 -6.64
N GLN A 127 1.27 57.58 -5.58
CA GLN A 127 0.22 58.58 -5.32
C GLN A 127 0.72 59.71 -4.42
#